data_AF-A0A2M8PWA2-F1
#
_entry.id   AF-A0A2M8PWA2-F1
#
_cell.length_a   1.000
_cell.length_b   1.000
_cell.length_c   1.000
_cell.angle_alpha   90.00
_cell.angle_beta   90.00
_cell.angle_gamma   90.00
#
_symmetry.space_group_name_H-M   'P 1'
#
loop_
_entity.id
_entity.type
_entity.pdbx_description
1 polymer ?
#
loop_
_entity_poly.entity_id
_entity_poly.type
_entity_poly.pdbx_seq_one_letter_code
_entity_poly.pdbx_strand_id
1 'polypeptide(L)'
;SYLDLLIAFDQGGLEAVEELARTRRLINAEDELVAYLLVDDPANVDALKKDLEENLGVSVYGFDLTTEEVEIGIPLELLAQYQTPGSLLAYLVAIGNAEHVVSWRLPIPSVTGGLGLQRGGSPIAQTVGADKWHAAGITGKGVRVGIVDLGFGGVKSLLGSELPATVKTNIPIDRMHRQRENHGTAVAAVVHRVAPDAELYLAFEDNSSQSFAEVLQWLEDN
;
A
#
# COMPACT_ATOMS: atom_id res chain seq x y z
N SER A 1 -15.47 5.06 1.91
CA SER A 1 -16.38 4.13 1.20
C SER A 1 -16.72 4.69 -0.19
N TYR A 2 -17.20 3.85 -1.13
CA TYR A 2 -17.73 4.28 -2.44
C TYR A 2 -18.90 5.27 -2.30
N LEU A 3 -19.73 5.09 -1.26
CA LEU A 3 -20.80 6.03 -0.91
C LEU A 3 -20.27 7.43 -0.58
N ASP A 4 -19.10 7.56 0.03
CA ASP A 4 -18.56 8.89 0.38
C ASP A 4 -18.13 9.68 -0.87
N LEU A 5 -17.65 8.99 -1.90
CA LEU A 5 -17.29 9.62 -3.18
C LEU A 5 -18.55 10.08 -3.93
N LEU A 6 -19.61 9.26 -3.91
CA LEU A 6 -20.91 9.66 -4.46
C LEU A 6 -21.55 10.82 -3.68
N ILE A 7 -21.41 10.84 -2.36
CA ILE A 7 -21.87 11.94 -1.50
C ILE A 7 -21.07 13.22 -1.80
N ALA A 8 -19.74 13.12 -1.94
CA ALA A 8 -18.91 14.27 -2.32
C ALA A 8 -19.28 14.80 -3.72
N PHE A 9 -19.57 13.90 -4.67
CA PHE A 9 -20.03 14.28 -6.00
C PHE A 9 -21.37 15.04 -5.96
N ASP A 10 -22.32 14.56 -5.17
CA ASP A 10 -23.63 15.21 -5.02
C ASP A 10 -23.54 16.58 -4.33
N GLN A 11 -22.60 16.74 -3.39
CA GLN A 11 -22.44 17.96 -2.58
C GLN A 11 -21.57 19.04 -3.23
N GLY A 12 -20.58 18.66 -4.03
CA GLY A 12 -19.57 19.59 -4.56
C GLY A 12 -19.07 19.29 -5.97
N GLY A 13 -19.71 18.35 -6.69
CA GLY A 13 -19.32 17.97 -8.04
C GLY A 13 -17.97 17.26 -8.10
N LEU A 14 -17.37 17.24 -9.29
CA LEU A 14 -16.11 16.53 -9.56
C LEU A 14 -14.93 17.04 -8.75
N GLU A 15 -14.84 18.35 -8.48
CA GLU A 15 -13.75 18.95 -7.69
C GLU A 15 -13.72 18.41 -6.25
N ALA A 16 -14.88 18.26 -5.62
CA ALA A 16 -14.96 17.69 -4.27
C ALA A 16 -14.61 16.20 -4.23
N VAL A 17 -14.92 15.45 -5.30
CA VAL A 17 -14.50 14.05 -5.45
C VAL A 17 -13.00 13.96 -5.65
N GLU A 18 -12.42 14.83 -6.47
CA GLU A 18 -10.99 14.89 -6.70
C GLU A 18 -10.24 15.23 -5.40
N GLU A 19 -10.68 16.25 -4.66
CA GLU A 19 -10.07 16.62 -3.39
C GLU A 19 -10.14 15.48 -2.37
N LEU A 20 -11.29 14.80 -2.27
CA LEU A 20 -11.47 13.65 -1.39
C LEU A 20 -10.61 12.45 -1.84
N ALA A 21 -10.52 12.20 -3.14
CA ALA A 21 -9.71 11.12 -3.72
C ALA A 21 -8.21 11.39 -3.52
N ARG A 22 -7.74 12.62 -3.71
CA ARG A 22 -6.35 13.03 -3.43
C ARG A 22 -6.03 12.90 -1.95
N THR A 23 -6.95 13.34 -1.07
CA THR A 23 -6.81 13.19 0.38
C THR A 23 -6.69 11.72 0.79
N ARG A 24 -7.44 10.85 0.11
CA ARG A 24 -7.46 9.40 0.38
C ARG A 24 -6.42 8.61 -0.40
N ARG A 25 -5.54 9.28 -1.16
CA ARG A 25 -4.52 8.66 -2.03
C ARG A 25 -5.10 7.60 -2.98
N LEU A 26 -6.28 7.92 -3.53
CA LEU A 26 -6.94 7.10 -4.55
C LEU A 26 -6.54 7.52 -5.97
N ILE A 27 -5.66 8.52 -6.10
CA ILE A 27 -5.17 9.04 -7.37
C ILE A 27 -3.68 8.74 -7.49
N ASN A 28 -3.27 8.16 -8.62
CA ASN A 28 -1.87 7.86 -8.92
C ASN A 28 -1.11 9.12 -9.40
N ALA A 29 0.15 8.96 -9.83
CA ALA A 29 0.98 10.09 -10.28
C ALA A 29 0.55 10.63 -11.65
N GLU A 30 -0.25 9.86 -12.38
CA GLU A 30 -0.76 10.08 -13.73
C GLU A 30 -2.12 10.79 -13.74
N ASP A 31 -2.59 11.26 -12.57
CA ASP A 31 -3.92 11.86 -12.39
C ASP A 31 -5.07 10.93 -12.81
N GLU A 32 -4.98 9.66 -12.37
CA GLU A 32 -6.02 8.65 -12.58
C GLU A 32 -6.55 8.11 -11.25
N LEU A 33 -7.86 7.89 -11.18
CA LEU A 33 -8.50 7.21 -10.08
C LEU A 33 -8.19 5.72 -10.14
N VAL A 34 -7.49 5.20 -9.14
CA VAL A 34 -7.10 3.79 -9.07
C VAL A 34 -8.26 2.91 -8.62
N ALA A 35 -8.42 1.75 -9.22
CA ALA A 35 -9.30 0.67 -8.79
C ALA A 35 -8.70 -0.71 -9.11
N TYR A 36 -9.21 -1.75 -8.46
CA TYR A 36 -8.80 -3.14 -8.67
C TYR A 36 -9.99 -3.95 -9.18
N LEU A 37 -9.78 -4.71 -10.26
CA LEU A 37 -10.76 -5.59 -10.88
C LEU A 37 -10.35 -7.05 -10.65
N LEU A 38 -11.19 -7.83 -9.97
CA LEU A 38 -11.02 -9.28 -9.88
C LEU A 38 -11.45 -9.91 -11.20
N VAL A 39 -10.57 -10.72 -11.80
CA VAL A 39 -10.80 -11.38 -13.09
C VAL A 39 -11.18 -12.85 -12.88
N ASP A 40 -12.03 -13.40 -13.74
CA ASP A 40 -12.49 -14.79 -13.65
C ASP A 40 -11.39 -15.83 -13.97
N ASP A 41 -10.54 -15.56 -14.96
CA ASP A 41 -9.42 -16.38 -15.39
C ASP A 41 -8.25 -15.46 -15.81
N PRO A 42 -7.02 -15.68 -15.29
CA PRO A 42 -5.84 -14.92 -15.69
C PRO A 42 -5.60 -14.89 -17.22
N ALA A 43 -6.05 -15.90 -17.97
CA ALA A 43 -5.93 -15.93 -19.43
C ALA A 43 -6.77 -14.85 -20.13
N ASN A 44 -7.79 -14.30 -19.46
CA ASN A 44 -8.69 -13.30 -20.02
C ASN A 44 -8.20 -11.86 -19.79
N VAL A 45 -7.11 -11.65 -19.05
CA VAL A 45 -6.58 -10.31 -18.72
C VAL A 45 -6.23 -9.53 -19.99
N ASP A 46 -5.65 -10.16 -21.01
CA ASP A 46 -5.31 -9.48 -22.28
C ASP A 46 -6.56 -9.03 -23.06
N ALA A 47 -7.63 -9.82 -23.02
CA ALA A 47 -8.90 -9.49 -23.64
C ALA A 47 -9.61 -8.35 -22.90
N LEU A 48 -9.64 -8.43 -21.56
CA LEU A 48 -10.16 -7.38 -20.68
C LEU A 48 -9.37 -6.08 -20.88
N LYS A 49 -8.04 -6.16 -20.92
CA LYS A 49 -7.16 -5.01 -21.14
C LYS A 49 -7.54 -4.27 -22.42
N LYS A 50 -7.69 -5.02 -23.51
CA LYS A 50 -8.09 -4.46 -24.80
C LYS A 50 -9.45 -3.79 -24.74
N ASP A 51 -10.43 -4.41 -24.11
CA ASP A 51 -11.78 -3.85 -23.98
C ASP A 51 -11.78 -2.54 -23.16
N LEU A 52 -11.11 -2.54 -22.00
CA LEU A 52 -11.04 -1.39 -21.10
C LEU A 52 -10.28 -0.21 -21.72
N GLU A 53 -9.13 -0.46 -22.35
CA GLU A 53 -8.31 0.58 -22.97
C GLU A 53 -8.96 1.14 -24.25
N GLU A 54 -9.49 0.27 -25.13
CA GLU A 54 -10.02 0.70 -26.43
C GLU A 54 -11.45 1.27 -26.34
N ASN A 55 -12.32 0.70 -25.48
CA ASN A 55 -13.74 1.08 -25.44
C ASN A 55 -14.08 2.03 -24.29
N LEU A 56 -13.36 1.94 -23.17
CA LEU A 56 -13.68 2.72 -21.96
C LEU A 56 -12.62 3.75 -21.60
N GLY A 57 -11.49 3.79 -22.31
CA GLY A 57 -10.41 4.76 -22.08
C GLY A 57 -9.76 4.63 -20.70
N VAL A 58 -9.81 3.43 -20.13
CA VAL A 58 -9.25 3.10 -18.81
C VAL A 58 -7.85 2.51 -19.01
N SER A 59 -6.87 3.03 -18.29
CA SER A 59 -5.51 2.49 -18.28
C SER A 59 -5.47 1.17 -17.50
N VAL A 60 -4.86 0.13 -18.07
CA VAL A 60 -4.75 -1.18 -17.42
C VAL A 60 -3.30 -1.49 -17.06
N TYR A 61 -3.07 -1.61 -15.76
CA TYR A 61 -1.76 -1.87 -15.16
C TYR A 61 -1.53 -3.38 -14.97
N GLY A 62 -0.60 -3.74 -14.09
CA GLY A 62 -0.20 -5.13 -13.88
C GLY A 62 -1.33 -5.99 -13.30
N PHE A 63 -1.29 -7.28 -13.64
CA PHE A 63 -2.06 -8.32 -12.98
C PHE A 63 -1.33 -8.79 -11.72
N ASP A 64 -2.03 -8.80 -10.60
CA ASP A 64 -1.58 -9.35 -9.34
C ASP A 64 -1.91 -10.84 -9.27
N LEU A 65 -0.88 -11.69 -9.37
CA LEU A 65 -1.02 -13.14 -9.26
C LEU A 65 -1.43 -13.61 -7.86
N THR A 66 -1.31 -12.77 -6.83
CA THR A 66 -1.64 -13.12 -5.45
C THR A 66 -3.10 -12.86 -5.11
N THR A 67 -3.69 -11.80 -5.68
CA THR A 67 -5.10 -11.44 -5.47
C THR A 67 -5.99 -11.78 -6.66
N GLU A 68 -5.41 -12.21 -7.79
CA GLU A 68 -6.10 -12.42 -9.07
C GLU A 68 -6.78 -11.14 -9.58
N GLU A 69 -6.23 -9.97 -9.22
CA GLU A 69 -6.78 -8.66 -9.56
C GLU A 69 -5.91 -7.92 -10.57
N VAL A 70 -6.57 -7.14 -11.44
CA VAL A 70 -5.93 -6.17 -12.33
C VAL A 70 -6.07 -4.79 -11.71
N GLU A 71 -4.97 -4.06 -11.60
CA GLU A 71 -5.01 -2.63 -11.27
C GLU A 71 -5.40 -1.81 -12.50
N ILE A 72 -6.34 -0.90 -12.34
CA ILE A 72 -6.80 0.02 -13.39
C ILE A 72 -6.69 1.47 -12.93
N GLY A 73 -6.39 2.36 -13.87
CA GLY A 73 -6.43 3.81 -13.68
C GLY A 73 -7.48 4.43 -14.57
N ILE A 74 -8.43 5.14 -13.97
CA ILE A 74 -9.46 5.88 -14.69
C ILE A 74 -9.03 7.35 -14.78
N PRO A 75 -8.70 7.89 -15.97
CA PRO A 75 -8.21 9.26 -16.09
C PRO A 75 -9.21 10.27 -15.53
N LEU A 76 -8.74 11.19 -14.67
CA LEU A 76 -9.60 12.23 -14.10
C LEU A 76 -10.19 13.14 -15.18
N GLU A 77 -9.43 13.40 -16.26
CA GLU A 77 -9.92 14.14 -17.43
C GLU A 77 -11.11 13.45 -18.10
N LEU A 78 -11.14 12.12 -18.11
CA LEU A 78 -12.26 11.34 -18.64
C LEU A 78 -13.48 11.42 -17.71
N LEU A 79 -13.26 11.31 -16.39
CA LEU A 79 -14.31 11.50 -15.40
C LEU A 79 -14.93 12.90 -15.49
N ALA A 80 -14.12 13.92 -15.76
CA ALA A 80 -14.56 15.31 -15.89
C ALA A 80 -15.54 15.56 -17.06
N GLN A 81 -15.60 14.64 -18.04
CA GLN A 81 -16.54 14.74 -19.16
C GLN A 81 -17.99 14.44 -18.72
N TYR A 82 -18.17 13.72 -17.61
CA TYR A 82 -19.49 13.33 -17.11
C TYR A 82 -20.09 14.45 -16.24
N GLN A 83 -21.06 15.17 -16.81
CA GLN A 83 -21.70 16.33 -16.18
C GLN A 83 -22.82 15.98 -15.19
N THR A 84 -23.21 14.70 -15.08
CA THR A 84 -24.31 14.27 -14.20
C THR A 84 -23.94 13.04 -13.37
N PRO A 85 -24.49 12.90 -12.16
CA PRO A 85 -24.24 11.71 -11.34
C PRO A 85 -24.68 10.42 -12.04
N GLY A 86 -25.77 10.46 -12.79
CA GLY A 86 -26.31 9.29 -13.49
C GLY A 86 -25.40 8.81 -14.63
N SER A 87 -24.83 9.72 -15.42
CA SER A 87 -23.92 9.35 -16.51
C SER A 87 -22.58 8.84 -15.99
N LEU A 88 -22.06 9.45 -14.92
CA LEU A 88 -20.86 8.98 -14.25
C LEU A 88 -21.06 7.58 -13.64
N LEU A 89 -22.18 7.37 -12.95
CA LEU A 89 -22.52 6.06 -12.40
C LEU A 89 -22.67 5.00 -13.50
N ALA A 90 -23.32 5.32 -14.61
CA ALA A 90 -23.46 4.41 -15.74
C ALA A 90 -22.10 3.99 -16.32
N TYR A 91 -21.15 4.93 -16.41
CA TYR A 91 -19.79 4.64 -16.86
C TYR A 91 -19.04 3.74 -15.88
N LEU A 92 -19.07 4.03 -14.58
CA LEU A 92 -18.44 3.18 -13.57
C LEU A 92 -19.06 1.77 -13.51
N VAL A 93 -20.37 1.66 -13.73
CA VAL A 93 -21.09 0.39 -13.84
C VAL A 93 -20.66 -0.37 -15.10
N ALA A 94 -20.39 0.31 -16.21
CA ALA A 94 -19.87 -0.34 -17.42
C ALA A 94 -18.50 -0.97 -17.17
N ILE A 95 -17.59 -0.28 -16.46
CA ILE A 95 -16.29 -0.85 -16.05
C ILE A 95 -16.50 -2.08 -15.16
N GLY A 96 -17.36 -1.98 -14.13
CA GLY A 96 -17.62 -3.09 -13.21
C GLY A 96 -18.38 -4.28 -13.80
N ASN A 97 -18.96 -4.14 -15.00
CA ASN A 97 -19.63 -5.21 -15.75
C ASN A 97 -18.92 -5.53 -17.07
N ALA A 98 -17.67 -5.10 -17.25
CA ALA A 98 -16.88 -5.52 -18.39
C ALA A 98 -16.76 -7.05 -18.41
N GLU A 99 -16.59 -7.62 -19.60
CA GLU A 99 -16.47 -9.08 -19.75
C GLU A 99 -15.31 -9.59 -18.89
N HIS A 100 -15.48 -10.72 -18.21
CA HIS A 100 -14.49 -11.33 -17.31
C HIS A 100 -14.24 -10.62 -15.97
N VAL A 101 -14.93 -9.52 -15.68
CA VAL A 101 -14.88 -8.88 -14.36
C VAL A 101 -15.84 -9.58 -13.40
N VAL A 102 -15.31 -10.15 -12.32
CA VAL A 102 -16.09 -10.79 -11.26
C VAL A 102 -16.51 -9.77 -10.20
N SER A 103 -15.60 -8.88 -9.83
CA SER A 103 -15.87 -7.80 -8.87
C SER A 103 -14.88 -6.66 -9.06
N TRP A 104 -15.21 -5.50 -8.51
CA TRP A 104 -14.30 -4.37 -8.47
C TRP A 104 -14.28 -3.73 -7.08
N ARG A 105 -13.13 -3.18 -6.70
CA ARG A 105 -12.97 -2.43 -5.44
C ARG A 105 -12.04 -1.25 -5.64
N LEU A 106 -12.26 -0.21 -4.84
CA LEU A 106 -11.30 0.89 -4.71
C LEU A 106 -10.09 0.43 -3.88
N PRO A 107 -8.94 1.11 -4.01
CA PRO A 107 -7.85 0.99 -3.05
C PRO A 107 -8.40 1.20 -1.65
N ILE A 108 -8.00 0.33 -0.72
CA ILE A 108 -8.26 0.55 0.68
C ILE A 108 -7.40 1.75 1.06
N PRO A 109 -7.98 2.90 1.47
CA PRO A 109 -7.20 4.09 1.74
C PRO A 109 -6.21 3.79 2.87
N SER A 110 -4.93 3.78 2.52
CA SER A 110 -3.84 3.59 3.48
C SER A 110 -3.69 4.87 4.29
N VAL A 111 -4.31 4.90 5.48
CA VAL A 111 -4.15 6.00 6.43
C VAL A 111 -2.71 5.98 6.95
N THR A 112 -1.89 6.79 6.32
CA THR A 112 -0.47 6.99 6.61
C THR A 112 -0.37 8.27 7.39
N GLY A 113 -0.37 8.12 8.71
CA GLY A 113 -0.13 9.18 9.66
C GLY A 113 1.27 9.00 10.22
N GLY A 114 2.14 10.00 10.02
CA GLY A 114 3.46 10.00 10.63
C GLY A 114 3.33 9.83 12.15
N LEU A 115 3.86 8.73 12.67
CA LEU A 115 3.85 8.45 14.09
C LEU A 115 4.86 9.37 14.77
N GLY A 116 4.41 10.04 15.84
CA GLY A 116 5.32 10.67 16.79
C GLY A 116 6.12 9.59 17.51
N LEU A 117 7.27 9.21 16.94
CA LEU A 117 8.17 8.23 17.54
C LEU A 117 8.62 8.75 18.91
N GLN A 118 8.05 8.20 19.98
CA GLN A 118 8.56 8.44 21.33
C GLN A 118 9.97 7.86 21.40
N ARG A 119 10.96 8.73 21.65
CA ARG A 119 12.32 8.32 21.98
C ARG A 119 12.33 7.91 23.46
N GLY A 120 12.79 6.70 23.77
CA GLY A 120 12.81 6.18 25.13
C GLY A 120 12.08 4.84 25.27
N GLY A 121 12.62 3.97 26.14
CA GLY A 121 12.24 2.58 26.29
C GLY A 121 10.76 2.34 26.54
N SER A 122 10.04 1.96 25.48
CA SER A 122 8.71 1.40 25.58
C SER A 122 8.75 0.13 26.45
N PRO A 123 7.80 -0.06 27.41
CA PRO A 123 7.75 -1.26 28.23
C PRO A 123 7.26 -2.49 27.46
N ILE A 124 7.13 -2.42 26.13
CA ILE A 124 6.53 -3.46 25.29
C ILE A 124 7.11 -4.85 25.56
N ALA A 125 8.43 -4.95 25.77
CA ALA A 125 9.08 -6.21 26.08
C ALA A 125 8.54 -6.83 27.39
N GLN A 126 8.26 -6.03 28.41
CA GLN A 126 7.64 -6.50 29.65
C GLN A 126 6.14 -6.78 29.45
N THR A 127 5.44 -5.91 28.71
CA THR A 127 4.00 -6.03 28.46
C THR A 127 3.65 -7.34 27.76
N VAL A 128 4.45 -7.76 26.77
CA VAL A 128 4.24 -9.03 26.04
C VAL A 128 5.02 -10.21 26.62
N GLY A 129 5.77 -9.99 27.71
CA GLY A 129 6.57 -11.02 28.38
C GLY A 129 7.85 -11.43 27.65
N ALA A 130 8.32 -10.64 26.67
CA ALA A 130 9.60 -10.82 25.99
C ALA A 130 10.79 -10.77 26.95
N ASP A 131 10.70 -9.99 28.03
CA ASP A 131 11.71 -9.92 29.09
C ASP A 131 12.03 -11.30 29.72
N LYS A 132 11.00 -12.15 29.90
CA LYS A 132 11.18 -13.52 30.39
C LYS A 132 11.93 -14.39 29.38
N TRP A 133 11.66 -14.21 28.09
CA TRP A 133 12.37 -14.92 27.01
C TRP A 133 13.82 -14.45 26.90
N HIS A 134 14.07 -13.15 27.04
CA HIS A 134 15.42 -12.58 27.10
C HIS A 134 16.22 -13.14 28.28
N ALA A 135 15.59 -13.23 29.47
CA ALA A 135 16.21 -13.84 30.64
C ALA A 135 16.54 -15.34 30.45
N ALA A 136 15.80 -16.02 29.58
CA ALA A 136 16.08 -17.39 29.16
C ALA A 136 17.10 -17.49 28.00
N GLY A 137 17.67 -16.37 27.54
CA GLY A 137 18.63 -16.31 26.44
C GLY A 137 18.01 -16.38 25.04
N ILE A 138 16.69 -16.25 24.93
CA ILE A 138 15.95 -16.26 23.66
C ILE A 138 15.68 -14.81 23.26
N THR A 139 16.50 -14.30 22.35
CA THR A 139 16.54 -12.89 21.94
C THR A 139 16.25 -12.67 20.45
N GLY A 140 15.92 -13.74 19.72
CA GLY A 140 15.76 -13.71 18.27
C GLY A 140 17.06 -13.97 17.48
N LYS A 141 18.16 -14.31 18.17
CA LYS A 141 19.43 -14.64 17.52
C LYS A 141 19.27 -15.74 16.47
N GLY A 142 19.75 -15.48 15.26
CA GLY A 142 19.67 -16.40 14.12
C GLY A 142 18.30 -16.41 13.42
N VAL A 143 17.38 -15.53 13.81
CA VAL A 143 16.09 -15.32 13.16
C VAL A 143 16.16 -14.08 12.29
N ARG A 144 15.62 -14.18 11.07
CA ARG A 144 15.42 -13.04 10.15
C ARG A 144 13.96 -12.62 10.23
N VAL A 145 13.70 -11.31 10.30
CA VAL A 145 12.34 -10.76 10.36
C VAL A 145 12.17 -9.75 9.23
N GLY A 146 11.28 -10.05 8.29
CA GLY A 146 10.80 -9.13 7.27
C GLY A 146 9.69 -8.23 7.81
N ILE A 147 9.81 -6.93 7.58
CA ILE A 147 8.81 -5.92 7.91
C ILE A 147 8.42 -5.23 6.63
N VAL A 148 7.19 -5.47 6.17
CA VAL A 148 6.60 -4.82 4.99
C VAL A 148 5.76 -3.65 5.47
N ASP A 149 6.08 -2.45 5.00
CA ASP A 149 5.37 -1.24 5.41
C ASP A 149 5.45 -0.15 4.34
N LEU A 150 4.60 0.86 4.47
CA LEU A 150 4.43 1.97 3.52
C LEU A 150 5.45 3.10 3.73
N GLY A 151 6.33 2.99 4.73
CA GLY A 151 7.40 3.96 4.92
C GLY A 151 8.28 3.73 6.13
N PHE A 152 9.56 4.01 5.95
CA PHE A 152 10.60 3.90 6.98
C PHE A 152 11.42 5.20 7.11
N GLY A 153 10.73 6.33 7.03
CA GLY A 153 11.29 7.66 7.25
C GLY A 153 12.04 7.75 8.58
N GLY A 154 13.23 8.33 8.56
CA GLY A 154 14.03 8.51 9.76
C GLY A 154 14.82 7.28 10.23
N VAL A 155 14.73 6.11 9.55
CA VAL A 155 15.37 4.84 9.96
C VAL A 155 16.84 4.97 10.37
N LYS A 156 17.67 5.67 9.57
CA LYS A 156 19.11 5.84 9.86
C LYS A 156 19.38 6.53 11.19
N SER A 157 18.48 7.40 11.65
CA SER A 157 18.64 8.13 12.91
C SER A 157 18.47 7.23 14.14
N LEU A 158 17.99 5.99 13.98
CA LEU A 158 17.73 5.05 15.07
C LEU A 158 18.66 3.82 15.06
N LEU A 159 19.45 3.61 14.00
CA LEU A 159 20.39 2.49 13.92
C LEU A 159 21.41 2.53 15.06
N GLY A 160 21.65 1.37 15.67
CA GLY A 160 22.55 1.21 16.81
C GLY A 160 21.99 1.76 18.14
N SER A 161 20.70 2.14 18.17
CA SER A 161 20.01 2.58 19.38
C SER A 161 18.65 1.89 19.51
N GLU A 162 17.60 2.46 18.96
CA GLU A 162 16.23 1.91 18.96
C GLU A 162 16.02 0.87 17.84
N LEU A 163 17.01 0.69 16.98
CA LEU A 163 17.11 -0.33 15.94
C LEU A 163 18.48 -1.02 16.01
N PRO A 164 18.64 -2.21 15.40
CA PRO A 164 19.94 -2.85 15.26
C PRO A 164 20.97 -1.92 14.61
N ALA A 165 22.26 -2.20 14.82
CA ALA A 165 23.34 -1.42 14.19
C ALA A 165 23.26 -1.43 12.65
N THR A 166 22.70 -2.50 12.08
CA THR A 166 22.52 -2.68 10.63
C THR A 166 21.17 -3.32 10.34
N VAL A 167 20.56 -2.93 9.22
CA VAL A 167 19.34 -3.52 8.67
C VAL A 167 19.55 -3.76 7.18
N LYS A 168 18.78 -4.68 6.58
CA LYS A 168 18.72 -4.86 5.14
C LYS A 168 17.48 -4.16 4.58
N THR A 169 17.60 -3.55 3.42
CA THR A 169 16.53 -2.74 2.81
C THR A 169 16.35 -3.09 1.34
N ASN A 170 15.11 -3.20 0.86
CA ASN A 170 14.79 -3.51 -0.54
C ASN A 170 15.03 -2.33 -1.50
N ILE A 171 15.14 -1.11 -0.96
CA ILE A 171 15.58 0.10 -1.66
C ILE A 171 16.83 0.67 -0.98
N PRO A 172 17.61 1.56 -1.63
CA PRO A 172 18.75 2.20 -0.98
C PRO A 172 18.35 2.89 0.32
N ILE A 173 19.08 2.62 1.41
CA ILE A 173 18.73 3.11 2.77
C ILE A 173 18.61 4.63 2.86
N ASP A 174 19.36 5.37 2.04
CA ASP A 174 19.24 6.83 1.97
C ASP A 174 17.92 7.30 1.36
N ARG A 175 17.37 6.55 0.38
CA ARG A 175 16.04 6.81 -0.17
C ARG A 175 14.97 6.51 0.89
N MET A 176 15.10 5.36 1.55
CA MET A 176 14.21 4.95 2.63
C MET A 176 14.16 5.96 3.78
N HIS A 177 15.33 6.40 4.25
CA HIS A 177 15.45 7.37 5.34
C HIS A 177 14.75 8.71 5.07
N ARG A 178 14.71 9.16 3.80
CA ARG A 178 14.10 10.44 3.41
C ARG A 178 12.58 10.37 3.24
N GLN A 179 11.97 9.20 3.39
CA GLN A 179 10.51 9.07 3.33
C GLN A 179 9.85 9.91 4.43
N ARG A 180 8.68 10.47 4.12
CA ARG A 180 7.88 11.24 5.10
C ARG A 180 7.12 10.32 6.06
N GLU A 181 6.63 9.20 5.54
CA GLU A 181 5.98 8.14 6.33
C GLU A 181 7.05 7.35 7.10
N ASN A 182 6.83 7.14 8.40
CA ASN A 182 7.75 6.51 9.33
C ASN A 182 7.13 5.36 10.14
N HIS A 183 5.89 4.95 9.83
CA HIS A 183 5.17 3.86 10.48
C HIS A 183 6.01 2.58 10.55
N GLY A 184 6.59 2.14 9.45
CA GLY A 184 7.48 0.98 9.41
C GLY A 184 8.72 1.13 10.27
N THR A 185 9.26 2.34 10.44
CA THR A 185 10.36 2.59 11.40
C THR A 185 9.90 2.40 12.84
N ALA A 186 8.66 2.79 13.17
CA ALA A 186 8.07 2.55 14.48
C ALA A 186 7.88 1.05 14.74
N VAL A 187 7.35 0.32 13.75
CA VAL A 187 7.15 -1.13 13.79
C VAL A 187 8.48 -1.84 13.99
N ALA A 188 9.51 -1.48 13.20
CA ALA A 188 10.85 -2.03 13.34
C ALA A 188 11.45 -1.83 14.73
N ALA A 189 11.23 -0.68 15.35
CA ALA A 189 11.69 -0.42 16.72
C ALA A 189 10.93 -1.26 17.76
N VAL A 190 9.65 -1.59 17.53
CA VAL A 190 8.90 -2.51 18.40
C VAL A 190 9.45 -3.93 18.25
N VAL A 191 9.63 -4.40 17.02
CA VAL A 191 10.19 -5.73 16.75
C VAL A 191 11.57 -5.86 17.38
N HIS A 192 12.44 -4.86 17.22
CA HIS A 192 13.78 -4.88 17.82
C HIS A 192 13.75 -4.96 19.35
N ARG A 193 12.80 -4.29 20.03
CA ARG A 193 12.68 -4.40 21.49
C ARG A 193 12.20 -5.78 21.95
N VAL A 194 11.41 -6.47 21.13
CA VAL A 194 10.94 -7.84 21.43
C VAL A 194 12.01 -8.88 21.09
N ALA A 195 12.75 -8.68 20.00
CA ALA A 195 13.78 -9.58 19.50
C ALA A 195 15.07 -8.81 19.18
N PRO A 196 15.86 -8.45 20.20
CA PRO A 196 17.01 -7.54 20.04
C PRO A 196 18.13 -8.11 19.17
N ASP A 197 18.27 -9.43 19.09
CA ASP A 197 19.32 -10.08 18.29
C ASP A 197 18.82 -10.63 16.94
N ALA A 198 17.59 -10.30 16.55
CA ALA A 198 17.06 -10.65 15.23
C ALA A 198 17.65 -9.77 14.12
N GLU A 199 17.85 -10.36 12.95
CA GLU A 199 18.24 -9.64 11.74
C GLU A 199 17.00 -9.03 11.09
N LEU A 200 16.95 -7.70 10.97
CA LEU A 200 15.78 -6.99 10.43
C LEU A 200 15.94 -6.65 8.95
N TYR A 201 14.89 -6.96 8.20
CA TYR A 201 14.71 -6.68 6.79
C TYR A 201 13.54 -5.71 6.64
N LEU A 202 13.83 -4.49 6.18
CA LEU A 202 12.84 -3.44 6.00
C LEU A 202 12.47 -3.40 4.52
N ALA A 203 11.25 -3.78 4.20
CA ALA A 203 10.74 -3.81 2.84
C ALA A 203 9.70 -2.71 2.66
N PHE A 204 10.10 -1.66 1.94
CA PHE A 204 9.19 -0.60 1.55
C PHE A 204 8.31 -1.08 0.39
N GLU A 205 7.00 -0.95 0.58
CA GLU A 205 5.97 -1.23 -0.41
C GLU A 205 5.26 0.10 -0.73
N ASP A 206 5.11 0.43 -2.03
CA ASP A 206 4.62 1.74 -2.47
C ASP A 206 3.11 1.80 -2.75
N ASN A 207 2.38 0.79 -2.27
CA ASN A 207 0.94 0.59 -2.36
C ASN A 207 0.45 0.27 -3.79
N SER A 208 1.34 -0.28 -4.63
CA SER A 208 1.02 -0.81 -5.96
C SER A 208 1.08 -2.35 -5.93
N SER A 209 0.18 -3.04 -6.64
CA SER A 209 0.15 -4.51 -6.65
C SER A 209 1.46 -5.13 -7.14
N GLN A 210 2.09 -4.50 -8.15
CA GLN A 210 3.41 -4.88 -8.64
C GLN A 210 4.48 -4.78 -7.54
N SER A 211 4.43 -3.74 -6.71
CA SER A 211 5.40 -3.54 -5.62
C SER A 211 5.29 -4.60 -4.53
N PHE A 212 4.08 -5.06 -4.18
CA PHE A 212 3.93 -6.07 -3.14
C PHE A 212 4.54 -7.43 -3.53
N ALA A 213 4.31 -7.89 -4.77
CA ALA A 213 4.91 -9.13 -5.26
C ALA A 213 6.45 -9.06 -5.32
N GLU A 214 7.01 -7.93 -5.79
CA GLU A 214 8.46 -7.69 -5.79
C GLU A 214 9.05 -7.67 -4.38
N VAL A 215 8.33 -7.08 -3.42
CA VAL A 215 8.70 -7.06 -2.01
C VAL A 215 8.74 -8.47 -1.42
N LEU A 216 7.72 -9.30 -1.70
CA LEU A 216 7.68 -10.68 -1.23
C LEU A 216 8.83 -11.50 -1.82
N GLN A 217 9.07 -11.39 -3.13
CA GLN A 217 10.18 -12.07 -3.78
C GLN A 217 11.53 -11.65 -3.16
N TRP A 218 11.73 -10.36 -2.91
CA TRP A 218 12.95 -9.87 -2.26
C TRP A 218 13.15 -10.48 -0.86
N LEU A 219 12.08 -10.68 -0.09
CA LEU A 219 12.15 -11.32 1.23
C LEU A 219 12.47 -12.81 1.14
N GLU A 220 11.95 -13.52 0.12
CA GLU A 220 12.26 -14.94 -0.10
C GLU A 220 13.71 -15.17 -0.55
N ASP A 221 14.24 -14.27 -1.36
CA ASP A 221 15.60 -14.36 -1.92
C ASP A 221 16.71 -14.08 -0.89
N ASN A 222 16.38 -13.50 0.27
CA ASN A 222 17.37 -13.02 1.24
C ASN A 222 17.22 -13.59 2.65
#